data_AF-A0A7C7NX69-F1
#
_entry.id   AF-A0A7C7NX69-F1
#
_cell.length_a   1.000
_cell.length_b   1.000
_cell.length_c   1.000
_cell.angle_alpha   90.00
_cell.angle_beta   90.00
_cell.angle_gamma   90.00
#
_symmetry.space_group_name_H-M   'P 1'
#
loop_
_entity.id
_entity.type
_entity.pdbx_description
1 polymer ?
#
loop_
_entity_poly.entity_id
_entity_poly.type
_entity_poly.pdbx_seq_one_letter_code
_entity_poly.pdbx_strand_id
1 'polypeptide(L)'
;MNSKENLDLKEFYVQISYILREYVEHSLFLKTLEMTTEDIKSLDNILPFSDEEMKAWLALLERSDLIKYAKMMPENNIYNQDLITAEEFIQSTIPYWKQVETTVA
;
A
#
# COMPACT_ATOMS: atom_id res chain seq x y z
N MET A 1 20.20 3.18 -17.02
CA MET A 1 19.02 3.98 -16.63
C MET A 1 19.40 5.44 -16.57
N ASN A 2 18.60 6.29 -17.20
CA ASN A 2 18.79 7.73 -17.22
C ASN A 2 18.32 8.36 -15.90
N SER A 3 18.85 9.53 -15.55
CA SER A 3 18.45 10.29 -14.34
C SER A 3 16.96 10.60 -14.27
N LYS A 4 16.28 10.68 -15.42
CA LYS A 4 14.83 10.89 -15.53
C LYS A 4 14.00 9.67 -15.10
N GLU A 5 14.37 8.46 -15.54
CA GLU A 5 13.69 7.22 -15.17
C GLU A 5 13.71 6.98 -13.64
N ASN A 6 14.79 7.40 -12.99
CA ASN A 6 14.93 7.34 -11.54
C ASN A 6 14.03 8.32 -10.79
N LEU A 7 13.77 9.49 -11.37
CA LEU A 7 12.88 10.49 -10.79
C LEU A 7 11.41 10.01 -10.89
N ASP A 8 11.04 9.49 -12.06
CA ASP A 8 9.69 8.97 -12.33
C ASP A 8 9.37 7.77 -11.39
N LEU A 9 10.35 6.91 -11.14
CA LEU A 9 10.21 5.78 -10.23
C LEU A 9 10.06 6.20 -8.76
N LYS A 10 10.84 7.19 -8.31
CA LYS A 10 10.70 7.71 -6.95
C LYS A 10 9.31 8.31 -6.76
N GLU A 11 8.84 9.09 -7.73
CA GLU A 11 7.52 9.70 -7.70
C GLU A 11 6.41 8.64 -7.68
N PHE A 12 6.55 7.57 -8.46
CA PHE A 12 5.65 6.42 -8.41
C PHE A 12 5.52 5.83 -7.00
N TYR A 13 6.62 5.54 -6.30
CA TYR A 13 6.56 4.96 -4.96
C TYR A 13 6.11 5.94 -3.88
N VAL A 14 6.29 7.25 -4.09
CA VAL A 14 5.65 8.29 -3.27
C VAL A 14 4.14 8.23 -3.43
N GLN A 15 3.64 8.16 -4.67
CA GLN A 15 2.21 8.10 -4.97
C GLN A 15 1.57 6.80 -4.48
N ILE A 16 2.17 5.62 -4.74
CA ILE A 16 1.66 4.34 -4.22
C ILE A 16 1.53 4.38 -2.70
N SER A 17 2.56 4.85 -2.00
CA SER A 17 2.54 4.92 -0.53
C SER A 17 1.44 5.85 -0.03
N TYR A 18 1.26 7.00 -0.67
CA TYR A 18 0.21 7.96 -0.33
C TYR A 18 -1.19 7.38 -0.56
N ILE A 19 -1.46 6.86 -1.76
CA ILE A 19 -2.77 6.34 -2.16
C ILE A 19 -3.20 5.20 -1.25
N LEU A 20 -2.31 4.26 -0.94
CA LEU A 20 -2.67 3.11 -0.11
C LEU A 20 -2.95 3.51 1.34
N ARG A 21 -2.23 4.49 1.89
CA ARG A 21 -2.51 5.05 3.22
C ARG A 21 -3.84 5.79 3.23
N GLU A 22 -4.03 6.73 2.31
CA GLU A 22 -5.28 7.48 2.19
C GLU A 22 -6.50 6.55 2.00
N TYR A 23 -6.34 5.49 1.20
CA TYR A 23 -7.34 4.45 1.02
C TYR A 23 -7.72 3.78 2.35
N VAL A 24 -6.74 3.25 3.10
CA VAL A 24 -7.03 2.57 4.38
C VAL A 24 -7.58 3.56 5.41
N GLU A 25 -7.08 4.80 5.39
CA GLU A 25 -7.55 5.85 6.29
C GLU A 25 -9.02 6.17 6.11
N HIS A 26 -9.47 6.36 4.87
CA HIS A 26 -10.88 6.60 4.58
C HIS A 26 -11.74 5.33 4.73
N SER A 27 -11.15 4.15 4.49
CA SER A 27 -11.85 2.87 4.62
C SER A 27 -12.16 2.51 6.07
N LEU A 28 -11.21 2.72 6.98
CA LEU A 28 -11.30 2.26 8.37
C LEU A 28 -11.31 3.39 9.41
N PHE A 29 -11.33 4.66 8.97
CA PHE A 29 -11.25 5.85 9.83
C PHE A 29 -10.01 5.87 10.74
N LEU A 30 -8.87 5.40 10.21
CA LEU A 30 -7.57 5.36 10.89
C LEU A 30 -6.61 6.37 10.27
N LYS A 31 -5.90 7.15 11.07
CA LYS A 31 -5.01 8.20 10.56
C LYS A 31 -3.67 7.69 9.99
N THR A 32 -3.72 6.81 9.00
CA THR A 32 -2.53 6.12 8.47
C THR A 32 -1.56 7.04 7.72
N LEU A 33 -2.00 8.22 7.28
CA LEU A 33 -1.13 9.27 6.74
C LEU A 33 -0.25 9.93 7.83
N GLU A 34 -0.71 9.91 9.09
CA GLU A 34 0.06 10.40 10.26
C GLU A 34 0.97 9.31 10.87
N MET A 35 0.91 8.07 10.36
CA MET A 35 1.62 6.91 10.91
C MET A 35 2.89 6.56 10.12
N THR A 36 3.92 6.07 10.79
CA THR A 36 5.05 5.42 10.12
C THR A 36 4.68 4.01 9.65
N THR A 37 5.49 3.39 8.80
CA THR A 37 5.27 1.98 8.38
C THR A 37 5.36 1.02 9.58
N GLU A 38 6.21 1.31 10.57
CA GLU A 38 6.29 0.52 11.82
C GLU A 38 5.06 0.72 12.71
N ASP A 39 4.50 1.93 12.77
CA ASP A 39 3.24 2.17 13.49
C ASP A 39 2.10 1.35 12.87
N ILE A 40 2.00 1.33 11.53
CA ILE A 40 1.01 0.52 10.81
C ILE A 40 1.22 -0.98 11.09
N LYS A 41 2.46 -1.46 11.08
CA LYS A 41 2.79 -2.84 11.39
C LYS A 41 2.35 -3.28 12.78
N SER A 42 2.34 -2.36 13.75
CA SER A 42 1.82 -2.65 15.10
C SER A 42 0.30 -2.90 15.13
N LEU A 43 -0.43 -2.54 14.07
CA LEU A 43 -1.88 -2.71 13.95
C LEU A 43 -2.29 -4.04 13.31
N ASP A 44 -1.35 -4.93 12.98
CA ASP A 44 -1.59 -6.24 12.32
C ASP A 44 -2.73 -7.05 12.97
N ASN A 45 -2.81 -7.04 14.31
CA ASN A 45 -3.85 -7.76 15.05
C ASN A 45 -5.15 -6.96 15.29
N ILE A 46 -5.22 -5.72 14.81
CA ILE A 46 -6.33 -4.78 15.02
C ILE A 46 -7.10 -4.56 13.72
N LEU A 47 -6.38 -4.53 12.59
CA LEU A 47 -6.99 -4.37 11.29
C LEU A 47 -7.77 -5.63 10.89
N PRO A 48 -8.87 -5.48 10.14
CA PRO A 48 -9.70 -6.60 9.72
C PRO A 48 -9.09 -7.41 8.56
N PHE A 49 -7.91 -7.03 8.08
CA PHE A 49 -7.26 -7.62 6.92
C PHE A 49 -6.70 -9.02 7.24
N SER A 50 -6.61 -9.87 6.22
CA SER A 50 -5.90 -11.15 6.35
C SER A 50 -4.39 -10.94 6.47
N ASP A 51 -3.69 -11.95 6.97
CA ASP A 51 -2.22 -11.95 7.04
C ASP A 51 -1.58 -11.68 5.65
N GLU A 52 -2.15 -12.23 4.57
CA GLU A 52 -1.67 -11.98 3.21
C GLU A 52 -1.87 -10.53 2.77
N GLU A 53 -3.04 -9.95 3.05
CA GLU A 53 -3.38 -8.57 2.70
C GLU A 53 -2.48 -7.58 3.46
N MET A 54 -2.31 -7.81 4.77
CA MET A 54 -1.45 -6.99 5.61
C MET A 54 0.01 -7.08 5.19
N LYS A 55 0.49 -8.30 4.88
CA LYS A 55 1.84 -8.51 4.34
C LYS A 55 2.04 -7.82 2.99
N ALA A 56 1.06 -7.87 2.09
CA ALA A 56 1.13 -7.21 0.79
C ALA A 56 1.24 -5.68 0.94
N TRP A 57 0.39 -5.10 1.80
CA TRP A 57 0.42 -3.66 2.06
C TRP A 57 1.72 -3.21 2.71
N LEU A 58 2.17 -3.89 3.77
CA LEU A 58 3.42 -3.57 4.46
C LEU A 58 4.63 -3.67 3.52
N ALA A 59 4.68 -4.71 2.67
CA ALA A 59 5.78 -4.87 1.71
C ALA A 59 5.86 -3.69 0.73
N LEU A 60 4.72 -3.17 0.27
CA LEU A 60 4.67 -1.98 -0.59
C LEU A 60 5.14 -0.73 0.14
N LEU A 61 4.72 -0.53 1.40
CA LEU A 61 5.13 0.62 2.20
C LEU A 61 6.63 0.60 2.53
N GLU A 62 7.16 -0.55 2.96
CA GLU A 62 8.58 -0.75 3.25
C GLU A 62 9.42 -0.51 1.99
N ARG A 63 9.01 -1.03 0.83
CA ARG A 63 9.71 -0.80 -0.44
C ARG A 63 9.66 0.66 -0.86
N SER A 64 8.51 1.31 -0.71
CA SER A 64 8.37 2.75 -0.94
C SER A 64 9.34 3.54 -0.06
N ASP A 65 9.45 3.23 1.22
CA ASP A 65 10.37 3.91 2.15
C ASP A 65 11.83 3.75 1.73
N LEU A 66 12.25 2.54 1.34
CA LEU A 66 13.60 2.29 0.83
C LEU A 66 13.90 3.11 -0.44
N ILE A 67 12.96 3.27 -1.35
CA ILE A 67 13.17 4.03 -2.59
C ILE A 67 13.15 5.54 -2.32
N LYS A 68 12.24 6.01 -1.46
CA LYS A 68 12.13 7.42 -1.05
C LYS A 68 13.40 7.91 -0.35
N TYR A 69 13.97 7.09 0.54
CA TYR A 69 15.02 7.53 1.47
C TYR A 69 16.39 6.86 1.26
N ALA A 70 16.45 5.57 0.88
CA ALA A 70 17.72 4.83 0.78
C ALA A 70 18.36 4.86 -0.62
N LYS A 71 17.76 5.56 -1.60
CA LYS A 71 18.20 5.58 -3.01
C LYS A 71 18.38 4.17 -3.61
N MET A 72 17.67 3.17 -3.08
CA MET A 72 17.64 1.84 -3.66
C MET A 72 17.00 1.89 -5.04
N MET A 73 17.63 1.22 -6.00
CA MET A 73 17.13 1.05 -7.36
C MET A 73 16.48 -0.33 -7.43
N PRO A 74 15.15 -0.45 -7.46
CA PRO A 74 14.52 -1.75 -7.69
C PRO A 74 14.81 -2.20 -9.12
N GLU A 75 14.88 -3.50 -9.33
CA GLU A 75 15.04 -4.07 -10.67
C GLU A 75 13.83 -3.70 -11.56
N ASN A 76 14.05 -3.53 -12.86
CA ASN A 76 13.07 -3.03 -13.84
C ASN A 76 11.75 -3.84 -13.95
N ASN A 77 11.59 -4.94 -13.22
CA ASN A 77 10.37 -5.76 -13.23
C ASN A 77 9.51 -5.60 -11.96
N ILE A 78 10.02 -4.95 -10.91
CA ILE A 78 9.36 -4.93 -9.60
C ILE A 78 8.18 -3.94 -9.58
N TYR A 79 8.27 -2.81 -10.29
CA TYR A 79 7.25 -1.76 -10.22
C TYR A 79 5.89 -2.20 -10.81
N ASN A 80 5.88 -3.00 -11.89
CA ASN A 80 4.63 -3.52 -12.46
C ASN A 80 3.95 -4.48 -11.50
N GLN A 81 4.74 -5.35 -10.87
CA GLN A 81 4.22 -6.29 -9.88
C GLN A 81 3.67 -5.56 -8.66
N ASP A 82 4.36 -4.51 -8.20
CA ASP A 82 3.89 -3.71 -7.06
C ASP A 82 2.59 -2.94 -7.37
N LEU A 83 2.41 -2.48 -8.61
CA LEU A 83 1.14 -1.88 -9.03
C LEU A 83 0.00 -2.90 -8.99
N ILE A 84 0.23 -4.11 -9.53
CA ILE A 84 -0.74 -5.20 -9.48
C ILE A 84 -1.08 -5.56 -8.03
N THR A 85 -0.06 -5.69 -7.17
CA THR A 85 -0.26 -6.00 -5.75
C THR A 85 -1.02 -4.88 -5.03
N ALA A 86 -0.78 -3.61 -5.38
CA ALA A 86 -1.54 -2.49 -4.83
C ALA A 86 -3.02 -2.54 -5.24
N GLU A 87 -3.31 -2.83 -6.52
CA GLU A 87 -4.68 -3.00 -7.02
C GLU A 87 -5.38 -4.18 -6.36
N GLU A 88 -4.71 -5.34 -6.26
CA GLU A 88 -5.22 -6.55 -5.61
C GLU A 88 -5.55 -6.27 -4.13
N PHE A 89 -4.66 -5.61 -3.41
CA PHE A 89 -4.88 -5.23 -2.01
C PHE A 89 -6.12 -4.34 -1.86
N ILE A 90 -6.31 -3.33 -2.72
CA ILE A 90 -7.50 -2.49 -2.67
C ILE A 90 -8.74 -3.36 -2.92
N GLN A 91 -8.75 -4.18 -3.97
CA GLN A 91 -9.93 -4.98 -4.32
C GLN A 91 -10.29 -5.99 -3.24
N SER A 92 -9.30 -6.69 -2.66
CA SER A 92 -9.54 -7.71 -1.64
C SER A 92 -10.03 -7.12 -0.33
N THR A 93 -9.67 -5.87 -0.03
CA THR A 93 -10.02 -5.20 1.23
C THR A 93 -11.30 -4.37 1.19
N ILE A 94 -11.90 -4.15 0.02
CA ILE A 94 -13.22 -3.50 -0.12
C ILE A 94 -14.30 -4.07 0.82
N PRO A 95 -14.44 -5.42 0.97
CA PRO A 95 -15.49 -6.00 1.81
C PRO A 95 -15.43 -5.62 3.29
N TYR A 96 -14.28 -5.16 3.81
CA TYR A 96 -14.16 -4.80 5.23
C TYR A 96 -14.80 -3.47 5.61
N TRP A 97 -15.04 -2.59 4.63
CA TRP A 97 -15.55 -1.23 4.88
C TRP A 97 -16.74 -0.86 4.00
N LYS A 98 -16.89 -1.51 2.84
CA LYS A 98 -18.07 -1.33 2.00
C LYS A 98 -19.14 -2.31 2.42
N GLN A 99 -20.25 -1.80 2.95
CA GLN A 99 -21.43 -2.62 3.22
C GLN A 99 -21.87 -3.28 1.91
N VAL A 100 -21.64 -4.59 1.79
CA VAL A 100 -22.29 -5.39 0.76
C VAL A 100 -23.73 -5.49 1.22
N GLU A 101 -24.64 -4.74 0.59
CA GLU A 101 -26.06 -5.07 0.68
C GLU A 101 -26.18 -6.52 0.21
N THR A 102 -26.27 -7.43 1.17
CA THR A 102 -26.60 -8.81 0.87
C THR A 102 -28.07 -8.75 0.50
N THR A 103 -28.35 -8.65 -0.79
CA THR A 103 -29.69 -8.93 -1.32
C THR A 103 -29.97 -10.38 -0.96
N VAL A 104 -30.63 -10.57 0.18
CA VAL A 104 -31.23 -11.84 0.55
C VAL A 104 -32.29 -12.12 -0.51
N ALA A 105 -31.98 -13.03 -1.43
CA ALA A 105 -32.91 -13.62 -2.38
C ALA A 105 -33.33 -15.00 -1.88
#